data_AF-A0A0C3PZV4-F1
#
_entry.id   AF-A0A0C3PZV4-F1
#
_cell.length_a   1.000
_cell.length_b   1.000
_cell.length_c   1.000
_cell.angle_alpha   90.00
_cell.angle_beta   90.00
_cell.angle_gamma   90.00
#
_symmetry.space_group_name_H-M   'P 1'
#
loop_
_entity.id
_entity.type
_entity.pdbx_description
1 polymer ?
#
loop_
_entity_poly.entity_id
_entity_poly.type
_entity_poly.pdbx_seq_one_letter_code
_entity_poly.pdbx_strand_id
1 'polypeptide(L)'
;MQNSKCGAGGWAEDPRYRFSVRVPGDPPTNNRGEVAAVLLALQRAPMNEELYIYTDSTYVLNGLVKYHKTWEDQGWIYTENADIWQATLFLVRQRTAETYIEKVKAHDGIEGNEEADLAAKAALAKEVDPGWHTTVPPQWKEITMPNYKQILGVGLLIVGEDREARDVAATRLQRIVVSETAFAIYKLRNRQVIDETPMPPRRALSTWNVYMKERGIKEMNMIRLPENSGPERAKFRRGISATWEGLVEYDQARRKLLWVWRDHG
;
A
#
# COMPACT_ATOMS: atom_id res chain seq x y z
N MET A 1 -42.51 -1.75 1.96
CA MET A 1 -41.50 -2.57 1.24
C MET A 1 -40.91 -3.53 2.25
N GLN A 2 -41.08 -4.84 2.02
CA GLN A 2 -40.80 -5.90 2.99
C GLN A 2 -39.32 -5.94 3.39
N ASN A 3 -39.08 -6.31 4.64
CA ASN A 3 -37.80 -6.47 5.33
C ASN A 3 -36.81 -7.39 4.58
N SER A 4 -36.20 -6.93 3.49
CA SER A 4 -35.11 -7.65 2.85
C SER A 4 -33.92 -7.72 3.82
N LYS A 5 -33.25 -8.87 3.85
CA LYS A 5 -32.21 -9.19 4.80
C LYS A 5 -31.04 -9.84 4.04
N CYS A 6 -29.79 -9.39 4.24
CA CYS A 6 -28.56 -10.06 3.78
C CYS A 6 -27.70 -10.64 4.93
N GLY A 7 -27.20 -11.86 4.77
CA GLY A 7 -26.37 -12.54 5.76
C GLY A 7 -24.97 -12.78 5.20
N ALA A 8 -23.98 -12.91 6.09
CA ALA A 8 -22.63 -13.33 5.78
C ALA A 8 -22.32 -14.64 6.50
N GLY A 9 -21.84 -15.63 5.76
CA GLY A 9 -21.42 -16.92 6.28
C GLY A 9 -19.97 -17.21 5.90
N GLY A 10 -19.25 -17.88 6.77
CA GLY A 10 -17.88 -18.31 6.52
C GLY A 10 -17.64 -19.67 7.13
N TRP A 11 -16.94 -20.52 6.37
CA TRP A 11 -16.52 -21.85 6.78
C TRP A 11 -15.00 -21.93 6.76
N ALA A 12 -14.45 -22.74 7.67
CA ALA A 12 -13.03 -23.04 7.78
C ALA A 12 -12.85 -24.41 8.45
N GLU A 13 -11.75 -25.09 8.23
CA GLU A 13 -11.47 -26.37 8.91
C GLU A 13 -11.50 -26.21 10.43
N ASP A 14 -10.79 -25.19 10.95
CA ASP A 14 -10.85 -24.83 12.36
C ASP A 14 -12.18 -24.12 12.68
N PRO A 15 -13.03 -24.70 13.57
CA PRO A 15 -14.32 -24.13 13.93
C PRO A 15 -14.26 -22.72 14.51
N ARG A 16 -13.12 -22.28 15.06
CA ARG A 16 -12.95 -20.93 15.63
C ARG A 16 -13.09 -19.82 14.59
N TYR A 17 -12.83 -20.11 13.32
CA TYR A 17 -12.94 -19.14 12.22
C TYR A 17 -14.25 -19.25 11.45
N ARG A 18 -15.15 -20.18 11.81
CA ARG A 18 -16.48 -20.28 11.21
C ARG A 18 -17.40 -19.21 11.75
N PHE A 19 -18.31 -18.72 10.91
CA PHE A 19 -19.26 -17.69 11.34
C PHE A 19 -20.53 -17.62 10.50
N SER A 20 -21.56 -17.04 11.11
CA SER A 20 -22.86 -16.78 10.50
C SER A 20 -23.42 -15.50 11.14
N VAL A 21 -23.33 -14.38 10.42
CA VAL A 21 -23.57 -13.02 10.93
C VAL A 21 -24.60 -12.30 10.08
N ARG A 22 -25.57 -11.68 10.75
CA ARG A 22 -26.57 -10.81 10.12
C ARG A 22 -25.90 -9.49 9.77
N VAL A 23 -25.84 -9.16 8.48
CA VAL A 23 -25.17 -7.94 8.00
C VAL A 23 -26.18 -6.77 8.01
N PRO A 24 -25.86 -5.65 8.67
CA PRO A 24 -26.68 -4.45 8.62
C PRO A 24 -26.38 -3.61 7.37
N GLY A 25 -27.36 -2.81 6.95
CA GLY A 25 -27.24 -1.86 5.85
C GLY A 25 -28.44 -1.88 4.90
N ASP A 26 -28.63 -0.77 4.20
CA ASP A 26 -29.72 -0.52 3.25
C ASP A 26 -29.13 0.01 1.92
N PRO A 27 -29.39 -0.61 0.76
CA PRO A 27 -30.15 -1.85 0.58
C PRO A 27 -29.38 -3.10 1.03
N PRO A 28 -30.06 -4.08 1.66
CA PRO A 28 -29.48 -5.36 2.02
C PRO A 28 -29.38 -6.26 0.78
N THR A 29 -28.29 -6.13 0.03
CA THR A 29 -28.03 -6.87 -1.21
C THR A 29 -27.20 -8.13 -0.97
N ASN A 30 -27.24 -9.08 -1.92
CA ASN A 30 -26.38 -10.27 -1.88
C ASN A 30 -24.90 -9.87 -1.87
N ASN A 31 -24.52 -8.96 -2.76
CA ASN A 31 -23.19 -8.39 -2.86
C ASN A 31 -22.68 -7.82 -1.53
N ARG A 32 -23.55 -7.18 -0.73
CA ARG A 32 -23.18 -6.68 0.60
C ARG A 32 -22.84 -7.82 1.55
N GLY A 33 -23.62 -8.90 1.54
CA GLY A 33 -23.35 -10.12 2.32
C GLY A 33 -22.04 -10.79 1.92
N GLU A 34 -21.76 -10.87 0.62
CA GLU A 34 -20.53 -11.47 0.09
C GLU A 34 -19.28 -10.68 0.52
N VAL A 35 -19.28 -9.34 0.40
CA VAL A 35 -18.15 -8.51 0.84
C VAL A 35 -18.01 -8.53 2.37
N ALA A 36 -19.12 -8.55 3.09
CA ALA A 36 -19.13 -8.67 4.54
C ALA A 36 -18.54 -10.00 5.02
N ALA A 37 -18.76 -11.10 4.31
CA ALA A 37 -18.13 -12.38 4.61
C ALA A 37 -16.60 -12.27 4.54
N VAL A 38 -16.07 -11.62 3.50
CA VAL A 38 -14.63 -11.39 3.39
C VAL A 38 -14.11 -10.47 4.51
N LEU A 39 -14.82 -9.38 4.82
CA LEU A 39 -14.45 -8.50 5.93
C LEU A 39 -14.34 -9.28 7.26
N LEU A 40 -15.34 -10.11 7.54
CA LEU A 40 -15.39 -10.92 8.77
C LEU A 40 -14.29 -11.99 8.82
N ALA A 41 -13.95 -12.60 7.67
CA ALA A 41 -12.83 -13.52 7.58
C ALA A 41 -11.50 -12.80 7.91
N LEU A 42 -11.29 -11.61 7.33
CA LEU A 42 -10.10 -10.78 7.59
C LEU A 42 -9.99 -10.32 9.05
N GLN A 43 -11.12 -10.00 9.69
CA GLN A 43 -11.16 -9.60 11.10
C GLN A 43 -10.85 -10.75 12.06
N ARG A 44 -11.20 -11.99 11.70
CA ARG A 44 -10.98 -13.18 12.53
C ARG A 44 -9.61 -13.84 12.31
N ALA A 45 -9.05 -13.73 11.11
CA ALA A 45 -7.76 -14.33 10.79
C ALA A 45 -6.59 -13.59 11.47
N PRO A 46 -5.59 -14.30 12.02
CA PRO A 46 -4.36 -13.69 12.53
C PRO A 46 -3.68 -12.84 11.45
N MET A 47 -3.16 -11.66 11.82
CA MET A 47 -2.57 -10.71 10.84
C MET A 47 -1.24 -11.17 10.24
N ASN A 48 -0.54 -12.05 10.95
CA ASN A 48 0.82 -12.53 10.68
C ASN A 48 0.86 -13.94 10.07
N GLU A 49 -0.29 -14.51 9.72
CA GLU A 49 -0.41 -15.81 9.08
C GLU A 49 -1.04 -15.67 7.70
N GLU A 50 -0.73 -16.59 6.80
CA GLU A 50 -1.33 -16.60 5.46
C GLU A 50 -2.84 -16.83 5.56
N LEU A 51 -3.60 -16.12 4.72
CA LEU A 51 -5.05 -16.26 4.65
C LEU A 51 -5.48 -16.65 3.24
N TYR A 52 -6.12 -17.80 3.11
CA TYR A 52 -6.72 -18.27 1.87
C TYR A 52 -8.23 -18.03 1.91
N ILE A 53 -8.73 -17.23 0.97
CA ILE A 53 -10.15 -16.91 0.83
C ILE A 53 -10.66 -17.55 -0.45
N TYR A 54 -11.55 -18.52 -0.31
CA TYR A 54 -12.28 -19.13 -1.41
C TYR A 54 -13.65 -18.47 -1.50
N THR A 55 -14.00 -17.96 -2.68
CA THR A 55 -15.31 -17.34 -2.92
C THR A 55 -15.82 -17.66 -4.31
N ASP A 56 -17.11 -17.91 -4.45
CA ASP A 56 -17.77 -18.00 -5.77
C ASP A 56 -18.19 -16.62 -6.31
N SER A 57 -18.11 -15.58 -5.48
CA SER A 57 -18.48 -14.22 -5.84
C SER A 57 -17.47 -13.59 -6.79
N THR A 58 -17.94 -13.38 -8.01
CA THR A 58 -17.20 -12.61 -9.02
C THR A 58 -17.13 -11.13 -8.64
N TYR A 59 -18.12 -10.62 -7.90
CA TYR A 59 -18.16 -9.25 -7.44
C TYR A 59 -17.04 -8.98 -6.43
N VAL A 60 -16.89 -9.87 -5.43
CA VAL A 60 -15.83 -9.80 -4.43
C VAL A 60 -14.45 -9.89 -5.09
N LEU A 61 -14.24 -10.90 -5.94
CA LEU A 61 -12.97 -11.09 -6.63
C LEU A 61 -12.58 -9.87 -7.45
N ASN A 62 -13.47 -9.39 -8.33
CA ASN A 62 -13.16 -8.24 -9.17
C ASN A 62 -13.05 -6.95 -8.35
N GLY A 63 -13.81 -6.80 -7.26
CA GLY A 63 -13.67 -5.67 -6.34
C GLY A 63 -12.27 -5.60 -5.74
N LEU A 64 -11.78 -6.72 -5.20
CA LEU A 64 -10.44 -6.81 -4.60
C LEU A 64 -9.32 -6.69 -5.62
N VAL A 65 -9.44 -7.26 -6.81
CA VAL A 65 -8.33 -7.34 -7.77
C VAL A 65 -8.33 -6.19 -8.78
N LYS A 66 -9.50 -5.72 -9.22
CA LYS A 66 -9.63 -4.81 -10.38
C LYS A 66 -10.24 -3.46 -10.03
N TYR A 67 -11.39 -3.44 -9.37
CA TYR A 67 -12.21 -2.23 -9.28
C TYR A 67 -11.78 -1.27 -8.17
N HIS A 68 -11.17 -1.80 -7.09
CA HIS A 68 -10.79 -0.96 -5.94
C HIS A 68 -9.97 0.27 -6.33
N LYS A 69 -9.05 0.14 -7.28
CA LYS A 69 -8.20 1.24 -7.71
C LYS A 69 -9.01 2.41 -8.25
N THR A 70 -9.99 2.12 -9.12
CA THR A 70 -10.87 3.14 -9.68
C THR A 70 -11.78 3.75 -8.61
N TRP A 71 -12.29 2.93 -7.67
CA TRP A 71 -13.11 3.44 -6.56
C TRP A 71 -12.34 4.39 -5.66
N GLU A 72 -11.07 4.08 -5.38
CA GLU A 72 -10.18 4.93 -4.59
C GLU A 72 -9.83 6.23 -5.33
N ASP A 73 -9.53 6.15 -6.62
CA ASP A 73 -9.25 7.32 -7.46
C ASP A 73 -10.48 8.25 -7.54
N GLN A 74 -11.69 7.70 -7.47
CA GLN A 74 -12.96 8.43 -7.46
C GLN A 74 -13.43 8.83 -6.04
N GLY A 75 -12.63 8.55 -5.01
CA GLY A 75 -12.95 8.89 -3.62
C GLY A 75 -14.20 8.21 -3.08
N TRP A 76 -14.56 7.03 -3.60
CA TRP A 76 -15.69 6.20 -3.15
C TRP A 76 -17.10 6.78 -3.39
N ILE A 77 -17.21 7.92 -4.08
CA ILE A 77 -18.46 8.68 -4.22
C ILE A 77 -19.56 7.87 -4.92
N TYR A 78 -19.20 7.06 -5.92
CA TYR A 78 -20.13 6.26 -6.73
C TYR A 78 -20.01 4.76 -6.46
N THR A 79 -19.37 4.38 -5.36
CA THR A 79 -19.11 2.97 -5.05
C THR A 79 -20.19 2.42 -4.15
N GLU A 80 -20.91 1.41 -4.63
CA GLU A 80 -21.85 0.65 -3.79
C GLU A 80 -21.10 -0.07 -2.67
N ASN A 81 -21.69 -0.11 -1.46
CA ASN A 81 -21.09 -0.72 -0.28
C ASN A 81 -19.70 -0.15 0.08
N ALA A 82 -19.47 1.12 -0.23
CA ALA A 82 -18.19 1.80 0.04
C ALA A 82 -17.71 1.65 1.49
N ASP A 83 -18.64 1.61 2.45
CA ASP A 83 -18.34 1.45 3.88
C ASP A 83 -17.64 0.13 4.21
N ILE A 84 -18.13 -0.98 3.66
CA ILE A 84 -17.54 -2.31 3.87
C ILE A 84 -16.28 -2.46 3.01
N TRP A 85 -16.31 -1.98 1.77
CA TRP A 85 -15.15 -2.06 0.88
C TRP A 85 -13.93 -1.33 1.41
N GLN A 86 -14.11 -0.12 1.95
CA GLN A 86 -13.03 0.63 2.58
C GLN A 86 -12.43 -0.13 3.76
N ALA A 87 -13.27 -0.72 4.62
CA ALA A 87 -12.81 -1.53 5.75
C ALA A 87 -12.06 -2.79 5.31
N THR A 88 -12.59 -3.50 4.31
CA THR A 88 -11.99 -4.72 3.74
C THR A 88 -10.61 -4.43 3.17
N LEU A 89 -10.48 -3.42 2.28
CA LEU A 89 -9.19 -3.09 1.67
C LEU A 89 -8.17 -2.57 2.68
N PHE A 90 -8.64 -1.83 3.68
CA PHE A 90 -7.78 -1.42 4.78
C PHE A 90 -7.15 -2.65 5.46
N LEU A 91 -7.95 -3.65 5.84
CA LEU A 91 -7.44 -4.84 6.53
C LEU A 91 -6.51 -5.66 5.63
N VAL A 92 -6.87 -5.88 4.36
CA VAL A 92 -6.01 -6.59 3.39
C VAL A 92 -4.61 -5.95 3.33
N ARG A 93 -4.53 -4.61 3.34
CA ARG A 93 -3.27 -3.87 3.27
C ARG A 93 -2.48 -3.81 4.57
N GLN A 94 -3.13 -4.01 5.71
CA GLN A 94 -2.49 -3.99 7.04
C GLN A 94 -1.90 -5.35 7.43
N ARG A 95 -2.37 -6.44 6.85
CA ARG A 95 -1.84 -7.78 7.12
C ARG A 95 -0.34 -7.85 6.83
N THR A 96 0.40 -8.50 7.72
CA THR A 96 1.85 -8.69 7.59
C THR A 96 2.21 -9.97 6.84
N ALA A 97 1.26 -10.89 6.71
CA ALA A 97 1.35 -12.08 5.88
C ALA A 97 0.40 -12.01 4.68
N GLU A 98 0.63 -12.89 3.70
CA GLU A 98 -0.06 -12.85 2.41
C GLU A 98 -1.54 -13.23 2.53
N THR A 99 -2.35 -12.67 1.65
CA THR A 99 -3.78 -13.00 1.53
C THR A 99 -4.04 -13.43 0.10
N TYR A 100 -4.39 -14.69 -0.06
CA TYR A 100 -4.74 -15.30 -1.34
C TYR A 100 -6.25 -15.29 -1.49
N ILE A 101 -6.72 -14.96 -2.69
CA ILE A 101 -8.12 -15.06 -3.05
C ILE A 101 -8.26 -15.92 -4.29
N GLU A 102 -9.09 -16.95 -4.19
CA GLU A 102 -9.36 -17.87 -5.28
C GLU A 102 -10.86 -17.94 -5.57
N LYS A 103 -11.18 -17.95 -6.87
CA LYS A 103 -12.55 -18.11 -7.32
C LYS A 103 -12.88 -19.59 -7.43
N VAL A 104 -13.88 -20.04 -6.68
CA VAL A 104 -14.44 -21.39 -6.80
C VAL A 104 -15.72 -21.38 -7.63
N LYS A 105 -16.14 -22.55 -8.10
CA LYS A 105 -17.41 -22.70 -8.80
C LYS A 105 -18.53 -22.79 -7.76
N ALA A 106 -19.59 -22.00 -7.98
CA ALA A 106 -20.81 -22.09 -7.19
C ALA A 106 -21.46 -23.47 -7.38
N HIS A 107 -21.95 -24.07 -6.28
CA HIS A 107 -22.76 -25.29 -6.27
C HIS A 107 -22.13 -26.52 -6.96
N ASP A 108 -20.81 -26.67 -6.84
CA ASP A 108 -20.06 -27.80 -7.45
C ASP A 108 -19.69 -28.89 -6.41
N GLY A 109 -20.43 -29.01 -5.29
CA GLY A 109 -20.14 -30.00 -4.24
C GLY A 109 -18.96 -29.64 -3.33
N ILE A 110 -18.51 -28.38 -3.33
CA ILE A 110 -17.42 -27.92 -2.45
C ILE A 110 -18.00 -27.69 -1.06
N GLU A 111 -17.77 -28.65 -0.15
CA GLU A 111 -18.29 -28.66 1.22
C GLU A 111 -18.18 -27.29 1.91
N GLY A 112 -16.99 -26.67 1.89
CA GLY A 112 -16.78 -25.37 2.53
C GLY A 112 -17.61 -24.22 1.95
N ASN A 113 -17.87 -24.21 0.64
CA ASN A 113 -18.71 -23.19 0.01
C ASN A 113 -20.18 -23.41 0.35
N GLU A 114 -20.64 -24.67 0.32
CA GLU A 114 -22.02 -25.02 0.66
C GLU A 114 -22.34 -24.73 2.12
N GLU A 115 -21.43 -25.05 3.03
CA GLU A 115 -21.56 -24.72 4.45
C GLU A 115 -21.53 -23.20 4.70
N ALA A 116 -20.69 -22.45 3.98
CA ALA A 116 -20.70 -20.98 4.05
C ALA A 116 -22.03 -20.39 3.55
N ASP A 117 -22.61 -20.93 2.48
CA ASP A 117 -23.93 -20.53 1.97
C ASP A 117 -25.05 -20.84 2.97
N LEU A 118 -25.03 -22.02 3.59
CA LEU A 118 -25.98 -22.39 4.63
C LEU A 118 -25.85 -21.47 5.85
N ALA A 119 -24.61 -21.16 6.25
CA ALA A 119 -24.32 -20.23 7.34
C ALA A 119 -24.83 -18.80 7.02
N ALA A 120 -24.68 -18.33 5.77
CA ALA A 120 -25.19 -17.03 5.33
C ALA A 120 -26.73 -16.98 5.35
N LYS A 121 -27.40 -18.05 4.90
CA LYS A 121 -28.86 -18.16 4.96
C LYS A 121 -29.38 -18.21 6.39
N ALA A 122 -28.73 -18.99 7.26
CA ALA A 122 -29.07 -19.06 8.68
C ALA A 122 -28.94 -17.69 9.39
N ALA A 123 -28.01 -16.84 8.94
CA ALA A 123 -27.81 -15.51 9.49
C ALA A 123 -29.01 -14.56 9.26
N LEU A 124 -29.88 -14.83 8.29
CA LEU A 124 -31.05 -13.98 8.01
C LEU A 124 -32.07 -13.98 9.17
N ALA A 125 -32.11 -15.08 9.92
CA ALA A 125 -32.98 -15.22 11.10
C ALA A 125 -32.37 -14.59 12.37
N LYS A 126 -31.08 -14.24 12.35
CA LYS A 126 -30.38 -13.66 13.50
C LYS A 126 -30.62 -12.16 13.61
N GLU A 127 -30.42 -11.63 14.81
CA GLU A 127 -30.27 -10.19 15.01
C GLU A 127 -28.89 -9.73 14.53
N VAL A 128 -28.79 -8.43 14.22
CA VAL A 128 -27.49 -7.82 13.86
C VAL A 128 -26.55 -7.97 15.04
N ASP A 129 -25.35 -8.48 14.78
CA ASP A 129 -24.33 -8.62 15.81
C ASP A 129 -23.99 -7.24 16.39
N PRO A 130 -24.09 -7.02 17.72
CA PRO A 130 -23.70 -5.77 18.36
C PRO A 130 -22.22 -5.41 18.13
N GLY A 131 -21.38 -6.42 17.86
CA GLY A 131 -19.98 -6.27 17.49
C GLY A 131 -19.77 -5.97 16.01
N TRP A 132 -20.81 -5.87 15.17
CA TRP A 132 -20.63 -5.45 13.79
C TRP A 132 -20.10 -4.03 13.72
N HIS A 133 -18.90 -3.89 13.17
CA HIS A 133 -18.31 -2.60 12.88
C HIS A 133 -17.57 -2.64 11.54
N THR A 134 -17.82 -1.62 10.72
CA THR A 134 -16.98 -1.30 9.56
C THR A 134 -15.81 -0.39 9.95
N THR A 135 -15.87 0.19 11.16
CA THR A 135 -14.76 0.95 11.74
C THR A 135 -13.68 0.00 12.22
N VAL A 136 -12.45 0.21 11.79
CA VAL A 136 -11.30 -0.57 12.28
C VAL A 136 -11.05 -0.19 13.76
N PRO A 137 -10.73 -1.15 14.65
CA PRO A 137 -10.56 -0.84 16.08
C PRO A 137 -9.49 0.24 16.33
N PRO A 138 -9.70 1.14 17.31
CA PRO A 138 -8.85 2.31 17.53
C PRO A 138 -7.39 1.99 17.90
N GLN A 139 -7.11 0.79 18.41
CA GLN A 139 -5.75 0.28 18.64
C GLN A 139 -4.90 0.17 17.35
N TRP A 140 -5.52 0.30 16.17
CA TRP A 140 -4.86 0.32 14.87
C TRP A 140 -4.81 1.72 14.23
N LYS A 141 -5.16 2.78 14.97
CA LYS A 141 -4.97 4.19 14.57
C LYS A 141 -3.51 4.66 14.66
N GLU A 142 -2.65 3.92 15.35
CA GLU A 142 -1.27 4.36 15.64
C GLU A 142 -0.25 4.07 14.53
N ILE A 143 -0.64 3.36 13.47
CA ILE A 143 0.12 3.41 12.21
C ILE A 143 -0.67 4.29 11.24
N THR A 144 -0.62 5.60 11.49
CA THR A 144 -1.09 6.57 10.51
C THR A 144 -0.13 6.57 9.34
N MET A 145 -0.63 6.27 8.14
CA MET A 145 0.06 6.65 6.90
C MET A 145 0.48 8.11 7.06
N PRO A 146 1.77 8.44 6.87
CA PRO A 146 2.22 9.81 7.06
C PRO A 146 1.37 10.70 6.16
N ASN A 147 0.69 11.66 6.77
CA ASN A 147 -0.21 12.53 6.02
C ASN A 147 0.61 13.36 5.03
N TYR A 148 -0.03 13.89 3.98
CA TYR A 148 0.67 14.69 2.96
C TYR A 148 1.55 15.81 3.56
N LYS A 149 1.15 16.41 4.69
CA LYS A 149 1.95 17.42 5.40
C LYS A 149 3.16 16.82 6.12
N GLN A 150 3.09 15.59 6.62
CA GLN A 150 4.22 14.86 7.21
C GLN A 150 5.20 14.39 6.12
N ILE A 151 4.69 13.88 4.99
CA ILE A 151 5.51 13.53 3.81
C ILE A 151 6.23 14.77 3.26
N LEU A 152 5.51 15.89 3.12
CA LEU A 152 6.11 17.18 2.76
C LEU A 152 7.00 17.75 3.86
N GLY A 153 6.68 17.47 5.13
CA GLY A 153 7.38 17.92 6.32
C GLY A 153 8.77 17.32 6.45
N VAL A 154 8.99 16.11 5.91
CA VAL A 154 10.34 15.55 5.74
C VAL A 154 11.17 16.44 4.80
N GLY A 155 10.54 17.10 3.83
CA GLY A 155 11.20 18.14 3.06
C GLY A 155 11.51 19.40 3.86
N LEU A 156 10.78 19.70 4.92
CA LEU A 156 11.01 20.86 5.77
C LEU A 156 12.00 20.60 6.92
N LEU A 157 12.53 19.37 7.04
CA LEU A 157 13.60 19.08 7.98
C LEU A 157 14.83 19.91 7.60
N ILE A 158 15.19 20.83 8.49
CA ILE A 158 16.43 21.57 8.42
C ILE A 158 17.45 20.74 9.19
N VAL A 159 18.48 20.26 8.51
CA VAL A 159 19.62 19.61 9.16
C VAL A 159 20.56 20.72 9.62
N GLY A 160 20.65 20.94 10.93
CA GLY A 160 21.51 21.93 11.58
C GLY A 160 20.77 22.71 12.68
N GLU A 161 21.38 22.83 13.86
CA GLU A 161 20.85 23.63 14.98
C GLU A 161 20.87 25.15 14.70
N ASP A 162 21.63 25.58 13.68
CA ASP A 162 21.76 27.00 13.32
C ASP A 162 20.80 27.40 12.19
N ARG A 163 19.75 28.15 12.55
CA ARG A 163 18.79 28.74 11.61
C ARG A 163 19.43 29.65 10.54
N GLU A 164 20.65 30.11 10.77
CA GLU A 164 21.38 31.04 9.89
C GLU A 164 22.28 30.34 8.87
N ALA A 165 22.78 29.13 9.15
CA ALA A 165 23.59 28.34 8.22
C ALA A 165 22.75 27.26 7.54
N ARG A 166 21.80 27.66 6.70
CA ARG A 166 21.02 26.72 5.88
C ARG A 166 21.94 26.05 4.85
N ASP A 167 22.41 24.85 5.12
CA ASP A 167 23.00 24.01 4.07
C ASP A 167 21.89 23.50 3.15
N VAL A 168 21.60 24.32 2.13
CA VAL A 168 20.60 24.07 1.10
C VAL A 168 20.91 22.78 0.34
N ALA A 169 22.19 22.42 0.21
CA ALA A 169 22.64 21.21 -0.47
C ALA A 169 22.36 19.97 0.36
N ALA A 170 22.73 19.96 1.65
CA ALA A 170 22.45 18.85 2.56
C ALA A 170 20.94 18.60 2.74
N THR A 171 20.15 19.67 2.87
CA THR A 171 18.68 19.58 2.95
C THR A 171 18.09 18.97 1.67
N ARG A 172 18.63 19.36 0.50
CA ARG A 172 18.20 18.83 -0.80
C ARG A 172 18.60 17.36 -0.97
N LEU A 173 19.78 16.97 -0.49
CA LEU A 173 20.23 15.58 -0.51
C LEU A 173 19.33 14.70 0.37
N GLN A 174 19.00 15.14 1.59
CA GLN A 174 18.11 14.39 2.48
C GLN A 174 16.74 14.16 1.85
N ARG A 175 16.17 15.18 1.19
CA ARG A 175 14.91 15.05 0.44
C ARG A 175 15.00 13.98 -0.64
N ILE A 176 16.08 13.99 -1.41
CA ILE A 176 16.32 13.00 -2.47
C ILE A 176 16.40 11.59 -1.85
N VAL A 177 17.23 11.40 -0.83
CA VAL A 177 17.39 10.12 -0.14
C VAL A 177 16.05 9.57 0.33
N VAL A 178 15.23 10.39 1.00
CA VAL A 178 13.91 9.96 1.48
C VAL A 178 13.01 9.55 0.32
N SER A 179 12.91 10.40 -0.71
CA SER A 179 12.01 10.12 -1.85
C SER A 179 12.42 8.89 -2.66
N GLU A 180 13.72 8.71 -2.91
CA GLU A 180 14.23 7.57 -3.69
C GLU A 180 14.19 6.29 -2.86
N THR A 181 14.33 6.37 -1.53
CA THR A 181 14.13 5.23 -0.63
C THR A 181 12.67 4.77 -0.64
N ALA A 182 11.72 5.70 -0.54
CA ALA A 182 10.30 5.39 -0.63
C ALA A 182 9.94 4.75 -1.99
N PHE A 183 10.48 5.29 -3.09
CA PHE A 183 10.29 4.73 -4.43
C PHE A 183 10.89 3.33 -4.58
N ALA A 184 12.10 3.10 -4.04
CA ALA A 184 12.74 1.80 -4.04
C ALA A 184 11.90 0.77 -3.27
N ILE A 185 11.42 1.11 -2.07
CA ILE A 185 10.53 0.24 -1.28
C ILE A 185 9.27 -0.12 -2.07
N TYR A 186 8.62 0.86 -2.69
CA TYR A 186 7.44 0.63 -3.53
C TYR A 186 7.74 -0.32 -4.70
N LYS A 187 8.83 -0.11 -5.43
CA LYS A 187 9.22 -0.96 -6.56
C LYS A 187 9.60 -2.38 -6.12
N LEU A 188 10.28 -2.51 -5.00
CA LEU A 188 10.67 -3.81 -4.43
C LEU A 188 9.44 -4.60 -3.99
N ARG A 189 8.49 -3.96 -3.29
CA ARG A 189 7.20 -4.58 -2.93
C ARG A 189 6.44 -5.05 -4.16
N ASN A 190 6.27 -4.18 -5.16
CA ASN A 190 5.57 -4.56 -6.39
C ASN A 190 6.27 -5.68 -7.17
N ARG A 191 7.59 -5.80 -7.05
CA ARG A 191 8.34 -6.89 -7.69
C ARG A 191 8.17 -8.20 -6.94
N GLN A 192 8.17 -8.18 -5.61
CA GLN A 192 7.87 -9.35 -4.79
C GLN A 192 6.45 -9.87 -5.02
N VAL A 193 5.50 -8.96 -5.29
CA VAL A 193 4.13 -9.31 -5.72
C VAL A 193 4.10 -10.09 -7.04
N ILE A 194 5.16 -10.03 -7.86
CA ILE A 194 5.26 -10.72 -9.17
C ILE A 194 6.21 -11.94 -9.09
N ASP A 195 7.20 -11.91 -8.20
CA ASP A 195 8.27 -12.90 -8.05
C ASP A 195 8.48 -13.15 -6.55
N GLU A 196 7.96 -14.29 -6.07
CA GLU A 196 7.92 -14.72 -4.66
C GLU A 196 9.31 -15.01 -4.06
N THR A 197 10.40 -14.85 -4.83
CA THR A 197 11.75 -15.08 -4.34
C THR A 197 12.10 -14.07 -3.23
N PRO A 198 12.45 -14.52 -2.00
CA PRO A 198 12.87 -13.64 -0.92
C PRO A 198 14.06 -12.79 -1.35
N MET A 199 13.95 -11.46 -1.17
CA MET A 199 15.03 -10.58 -1.57
C MET A 199 16.09 -10.50 -0.46
N PRO A 200 17.34 -10.92 -0.73
CA PRO A 200 18.39 -10.77 0.27
C PRO A 200 18.70 -9.28 0.53
N PRO A 201 19.02 -8.88 1.77
CA PRO A 201 19.27 -7.47 2.13
C PRO A 201 20.32 -6.78 1.24
N ARG A 202 21.35 -7.51 0.80
CA ARG A 202 22.38 -7.01 -0.13
C ARG A 202 21.79 -6.59 -1.48
N ARG A 203 20.78 -7.30 -1.97
CA ARG A 203 20.10 -7.00 -3.25
C ARG A 203 19.18 -5.80 -3.11
N ALA A 204 18.47 -5.65 -1.98
CA ALA A 204 17.69 -4.45 -1.68
C ALA A 204 18.58 -3.20 -1.62
N LEU A 205 19.71 -3.28 -0.92
CA LEU A 205 20.71 -2.20 -0.87
C LEU A 205 21.29 -1.91 -2.26
N SER A 206 21.56 -2.95 -3.06
CA SER A 206 22.00 -2.79 -4.45
C SER A 206 20.96 -2.09 -5.32
N THR A 207 19.66 -2.40 -5.16
CA THR A 207 18.58 -1.75 -5.90
C THR A 207 18.44 -0.28 -5.51
N TRP A 208 18.49 0.03 -4.21
CA TRP A 208 18.51 1.41 -3.73
C TRP A 208 19.70 2.20 -4.30
N ASN A 209 20.90 1.61 -4.29
CA ASN A 209 22.10 2.20 -4.88
C ASN A 209 21.94 2.49 -6.38
N VAL A 210 21.23 1.64 -7.13
CA VAL A 210 20.95 1.88 -8.55
C VAL A 210 20.03 3.09 -8.71
N TYR A 211 18.95 3.20 -7.94
CA TYR A 211 18.04 4.35 -8.02
C TYR A 211 18.71 5.66 -7.65
N MET A 212 19.49 5.68 -6.57
CA MET A 212 20.28 6.85 -6.18
C MET A 212 21.28 7.26 -7.26
N LYS A 213 21.94 6.29 -7.92
CA LYS A 213 22.83 6.53 -9.07
C LYS A 213 22.09 7.13 -10.26
N GLU A 214 20.97 6.53 -10.66
CA GLU A 214 20.16 7.04 -11.78
C GLU A 214 19.66 8.45 -11.52
N ARG A 215 19.25 8.73 -10.27
CA ARG A 215 18.82 10.07 -9.86
C ARG A 215 19.94 11.08 -9.97
N GLY A 216 21.11 10.78 -9.40
CA GLY A 216 22.30 11.65 -9.50
C GLY A 216 22.70 11.92 -10.95
N ILE A 217 22.69 10.90 -11.81
CA ILE A 217 22.99 11.04 -13.24
C ILE A 217 21.99 11.97 -13.93
N LYS A 218 20.68 11.80 -13.68
CA LYS A 218 19.64 12.67 -14.26
C LYS A 218 19.83 14.12 -13.86
N GLU A 219 20.09 14.41 -12.59
CA GLU A 219 20.29 15.78 -12.11
C GLU A 219 21.57 16.41 -12.67
N MET A 220 22.66 15.65 -12.75
CA MET A 220 23.91 16.13 -13.34
C MET A 220 23.80 16.39 -14.83
N ASN A 221 23.04 15.58 -15.57
CA ASN A 221 22.77 15.83 -16.98
C ASN A 221 21.97 17.13 -17.19
N MET A 222 21.14 17.54 -16.24
CA MET A 222 20.43 18.84 -16.31
C MET A 222 21.39 20.04 -16.20
N ILE A 223 22.57 19.86 -15.59
CA ILE A 223 23.62 20.89 -15.51
C ILE A 223 24.30 21.10 -16.87
N ARG A 224 24.32 20.09 -17.75
CA ARG A 224 25.05 20.10 -19.04
C ARG A 224 24.34 20.81 -20.20
N LEU A 225 23.14 21.37 -19.98
CA LEU A 225 22.43 22.16 -20.99
C LEU A 225 23.15 23.51 -21.23
N PRO A 226 23.05 24.11 -22.43
CA PRO A 226 23.90 25.24 -22.85
C PRO A 226 23.90 26.42 -21.86
N GLU A 227 25.05 27.10 -21.78
CA GLU A 227 25.38 28.16 -20.82
C GLU A 227 24.56 29.45 -20.97
N ASN A 228 23.81 29.61 -22.07
CA ASN A 228 22.99 30.81 -22.35
C ASN A 228 21.70 30.89 -21.51
N SER A 229 21.70 30.31 -20.31
CA SER A 229 20.56 30.24 -19.41
C SER A 229 20.61 31.38 -18.39
N GLY A 230 19.52 32.16 -18.27
CA GLY A 230 19.43 33.30 -17.35
C GLY A 230 19.74 33.00 -15.86
N PRO A 231 19.88 34.03 -15.01
CA PRO A 231 20.45 33.95 -13.66
C PRO A 231 19.80 32.91 -12.73
N GLU A 232 18.49 32.69 -12.85
CA GLU A 232 17.76 31.66 -12.08
C GLU A 232 18.22 30.24 -12.41
N ARG A 233 18.49 29.95 -13.68
CA ARG A 233 18.99 28.64 -14.12
C ARG A 233 20.43 28.41 -13.64
N ALA A 234 21.25 29.46 -13.55
CA ALA A 234 22.60 29.38 -12.99
C ALA A 234 22.58 29.08 -11.47
N LYS A 235 21.67 29.71 -10.71
CA LYS A 235 21.45 29.43 -9.29
C LYS A 235 20.99 27.98 -9.06
N PHE A 236 20.06 27.50 -9.89
CA PHE A 236 19.60 26.11 -9.87
C PHE A 236 20.74 25.11 -10.10
N ARG A 237 21.62 25.36 -11.09
CA ARG A 237 22.79 24.51 -11.37
C ARG A 237 23.76 24.43 -10.19
N ARG A 238 24.08 25.58 -9.57
CA ARG A 238 24.95 25.61 -8.37
C ARG A 238 24.37 24.80 -7.22
N GLY A 239 23.04 24.88 -7.00
CA GLY A 239 22.37 24.08 -5.99
C GLY A 239 22.45 22.58 -6.25
N ILE A 240 22.32 22.14 -7.52
CA ILE A 240 22.51 20.74 -7.89
C ILE A 240 23.96 20.31 -7.66
N SER A 241 24.95 21.07 -8.16
CA SER A 241 26.36 20.72 -7.98
C SER A 241 26.72 20.57 -6.50
N ALA A 242 26.32 21.52 -5.65
CA ALA A 242 26.57 21.48 -4.21
C ALA A 242 25.89 20.27 -3.53
N THR A 243 24.71 19.83 -3.99
CA THR A 243 24.00 18.66 -3.41
C THR A 243 24.80 17.36 -3.52
N TRP A 244 25.58 17.22 -4.58
CA TRP A 244 26.29 15.99 -4.91
C TRP A 244 27.81 16.13 -4.78
N GLU A 245 28.27 17.30 -4.35
CA GLU A 245 29.68 17.61 -4.12
C GLU A 245 30.27 16.64 -3.08
N GLY A 246 31.45 16.09 -3.36
CA GLY A 246 32.13 15.11 -2.50
C GLY A 246 31.57 13.68 -2.55
N LEU A 247 30.32 13.49 -3.01
CA LEU A 247 29.69 12.17 -3.16
C LEU A 247 29.92 11.55 -4.54
N VAL A 248 30.12 12.39 -5.57
CA VAL A 248 30.17 11.94 -6.96
C VAL A 248 31.29 12.69 -7.71
N GLU A 249 32.17 11.93 -8.37
CA GLU A 249 33.22 12.45 -9.26
C GLU A 249 32.88 12.15 -10.72
N TYR A 250 33.26 13.05 -11.62
CA TYR A 250 33.09 12.83 -13.05
C TYR A 250 34.34 12.19 -13.65
N ASP A 251 34.20 10.93 -14.07
CA ASP A 251 35.22 10.23 -14.86
C ASP A 251 35.16 10.74 -16.30
N GLN A 252 36.10 11.62 -16.64
CA GLN A 252 36.22 12.20 -17.98
C GLN A 252 36.50 11.14 -19.06
N ALA A 253 37.25 10.09 -18.73
CA ALA A 253 37.62 9.04 -19.67
C ALA A 253 36.43 8.14 -20.02
N ARG A 254 35.59 7.82 -19.03
CA ARG A 254 34.39 6.99 -19.23
C ARG A 254 33.13 7.79 -19.54
N ARG A 255 33.22 9.12 -19.51
CA ARG A 255 32.10 10.08 -19.60
C ARG A 255 30.96 9.72 -18.65
N LYS A 256 31.29 9.22 -17.46
CA LYS A 256 30.32 8.72 -16.46
C LYS A 256 30.60 9.31 -15.08
N LEU A 257 29.56 9.41 -14.28
CA LEU A 257 29.64 9.82 -12.88
C LEU A 257 29.89 8.60 -12.01
N LEU A 258 30.90 8.68 -11.15
CA LEU A 258 31.30 7.63 -10.22
C LEU A 258 31.06 8.11 -8.79
N TRP A 259 30.62 7.22 -7.92
CA TRP A 259 30.55 7.52 -6.49
C TRP A 259 31.97 7.60 -5.92
N VAL A 260 32.24 8.65 -5.16
CA VAL A 260 33.45 8.72 -4.35
C VAL A 260 33.10 8.16 -2.99
N TRP A 261 33.62 6.98 -2.67
CA TRP A 261 33.63 6.52 -1.29
C TRP A 261 34.79 7.24 -0.61
N ARG A 262 34.51 8.39 0.02
CA ARG A 262 35.40 8.91 1.04
C ARG A 262 34.89 8.38 2.37
N ASP A 263 35.74 7.67 3.09
CA ASP A 263 35.55 7.42 4.52
C ASP A 263 35.40 8.79 5.19
N HIS A 264 34.17 9.25 5.34
CA HIS A 264 33.85 10.23 6.35
C HIS A 264 33.80 9.41 7.64
N GLY A 265 34.91 9.46 8.38
CA GLY A 265 35.24 8.58 9.51
C GLY A 265 34.11 8.33 10.51
#